data_AF-A0A537C6E5-F1
#
_entry.id   AF-A0A537C6E5-F1
#
_cell.length_a   1.000
_cell.length_b   1.000
_cell.length_c   1.000
_cell.angle_alpha   90.00
_cell.angle_beta   90.00
_cell.angle_gamma   90.00
#
_symmetry.space_group_name_H-M   'P 1'
#
loop_
_entity.id
_entity.type
_entity.pdbx_description
1 polymer ?
#
loop_
_entity_poly.entity_id
_entity_poly.type
_entity_poly.pdbx_seq_one_letter_code
_entity_poly.pdbx_strand_id
1 'polypeptide(L)'
;MRWETGGVVFVAVNVPGSNNNFGRPEYAPRMEAVFAWLDEAEAVSRERTLVVLMQADPFVGMNGYDTLLERLRKMGAGRTGRVFLVHGDTHVYRNDEPLPGLRRLEVWGSPFVGWLRGSITADGVAAEQGGMH
;
A
#
# COMPACT_ATOMS: atom_id res chain seq x y z
N MET A 1 -9.08 -8.78 1.66
CA MET A 1 -10.39 -8.10 1.48
C MET A 1 -10.28 -7.11 0.33
N ARG A 2 -11.38 -6.86 -0.40
CA ARG A 2 -11.48 -5.85 -1.46
C ARG A 2 -12.88 -5.25 -1.44
N TRP A 3 -12.99 -3.95 -1.59
CA TRP A 3 -14.27 -3.26 -1.64
C TRP A 3 -14.17 -2.01 -2.51
N GLU A 4 -15.32 -1.46 -2.88
CA GLU A 4 -15.43 -0.25 -3.68
C GLU A 4 -16.31 0.76 -2.95
N THR A 5 -15.86 2.02 -2.92
CA THR A 5 -16.66 3.13 -2.39
C THR A 5 -16.23 4.42 -3.06
N GLY A 6 -17.20 5.28 -3.42
CA GLY A 6 -16.92 6.58 -4.06
C GLY A 6 -16.08 6.50 -5.33
N GLY A 7 -16.15 5.41 -6.10
CA GLY A 7 -15.33 5.20 -7.31
C GLY A 7 -13.87 4.80 -7.05
N VAL A 8 -13.50 4.55 -5.79
CA VAL A 8 -12.17 4.08 -5.38
C VAL A 8 -12.24 2.58 -5.06
N VAL A 9 -11.24 1.84 -5.53
CA VAL A 9 -11.06 0.42 -5.21
C VAL A 9 -10.08 0.31 -4.05
N PHE A 10 -10.41 -0.45 -3.02
CA PHE A 10 -9.54 -0.72 -1.89
C PHE A 10 -9.21 -2.20 -1.84
N VAL A 11 -7.96 -2.54 -1.59
CA VAL A 11 -7.47 -3.92 -1.48
C VAL A 11 -6.54 -4.05 -0.29
N ALA A 12 -6.82 -4.99 0.61
CA ALA A 12 -5.94 -5.32 1.73
C ALA A 12 -5.21 -6.63 1.46
N VAL A 13 -3.89 -6.64 1.65
CA VAL A 13 -2.98 -7.77 1.41
C VAL A 13 -2.17 -8.12 2.66
N ASN A 14 -1.79 -9.40 2.78
CA ASN A 14 -1.02 -9.90 3.91
C ASN A 14 0.49 -9.82 3.63
N VAL A 15 1.14 -8.75 4.09
CA VAL A 15 2.59 -8.52 3.98
C VAL A 15 3.14 -8.09 5.36
N PRO A 16 3.80 -8.98 6.11
CA PRO A 16 4.36 -8.69 7.44
C PRO A 16 5.73 -7.99 7.39
N GLY A 17 6.06 -7.20 8.42
CA GLY A 17 7.22 -6.30 8.48
C GLY A 17 8.56 -6.98 8.77
N SER A 18 8.54 -8.21 9.31
CA SER A 18 9.76 -8.98 9.59
C SER A 18 10.38 -9.57 8.31
N ASN A 19 10.92 -8.71 7.44
CA ASN A 19 11.42 -9.04 6.09
C ASN A 19 10.41 -9.84 5.26
N ASN A 20 9.12 -9.52 5.35
CA ASN A 20 8.07 -10.30 4.72
C ASN A 20 8.10 -11.80 5.08
N ASN A 21 8.71 -12.21 6.21
CA ASN A 21 9.02 -13.60 6.53
C ASN A 21 9.82 -14.35 5.43
N PHE A 22 10.67 -13.65 4.69
CA PHE A 22 11.49 -14.26 3.64
C PHE A 22 12.30 -15.45 4.16
N GLY A 23 12.34 -16.54 3.38
CA GLY A 23 12.97 -17.81 3.76
C GLY A 23 12.12 -18.73 4.65
N ARG A 24 10.92 -18.30 5.09
CA ARG A 24 9.94 -19.20 5.74
C ARG A 24 9.14 -19.98 4.69
N PRO A 25 8.71 -21.23 4.97
CA PRO A 25 7.91 -22.03 4.03
C PRO A 25 6.60 -21.36 3.56
N GLU A 26 6.03 -20.49 4.39
CA GLU A 26 4.78 -19.77 4.08
C GLU A 26 4.96 -18.65 3.04
N TYR A 27 6.17 -18.11 2.90
CA TYR A 27 6.46 -16.90 2.10
C TYR A 27 5.96 -17.01 0.67
N ALA A 28 6.39 -18.06 -0.05
CA ALA A 28 6.10 -18.22 -1.47
C ALA A 28 4.60 -18.39 -1.77
N PRO A 29 3.88 -19.35 -1.15
CA PRO A 29 2.45 -19.50 -1.41
C PRO A 29 1.63 -18.28 -0.95
N ARG A 30 2.03 -17.60 0.13
CA ARG A 30 1.37 -16.35 0.53
C ARG A 30 1.58 -15.25 -0.50
N MET A 31 2.81 -15.07 -1.00
CA MET A 31 3.10 -14.04 -1.99
C MET A 31 2.44 -14.31 -3.35
N GLU A 32 2.28 -15.59 -3.73
CA GLU A 32 1.47 -15.98 -4.89
C GLU A 32 0.01 -15.51 -4.72
N ALA A 33 -0.60 -15.80 -3.57
CA ALA A 33 -1.97 -15.35 -3.27
C ALA A 33 -2.09 -13.81 -3.19
N VAL A 34 -1.07 -13.13 -2.64
CA VAL A 34 -1.01 -11.65 -2.62
C VAL A 34 -0.99 -11.10 -4.04
N PHE A 35 -0.18 -11.65 -4.94
CA PHE A 35 -0.11 -11.18 -6.31
C PHE A 35 -1.37 -11.46 -7.11
N ALA A 36 -1.96 -12.65 -6.99
CA ALA A 36 -3.25 -12.95 -7.60
C ALA A 36 -4.34 -11.97 -7.14
N TRP A 37 -4.37 -11.65 -5.85
CA TRP A 37 -5.34 -10.69 -5.29
C TRP A 37 -5.11 -9.25 -5.77
N LEU A 38 -3.85 -8.85 -5.95
CA LEU A 38 -3.50 -7.56 -6.53
C LEU A 38 -3.84 -7.46 -8.02
N ASP A 39 -3.65 -8.54 -8.78
CA ASP A 39 -4.00 -8.63 -10.19
C ASP A 39 -5.51 -8.48 -10.40
N GLU A 40 -6.32 -9.15 -9.57
CA GLU A 40 -7.78 -8.99 -9.57
C GLU A 40 -8.22 -7.57 -9.23
N ALA A 41 -7.57 -6.92 -8.25
CA ALA A 41 -7.89 -5.55 -7.87
C ALA A 41 -7.51 -4.55 -8.97
N GLU A 42 -6.35 -4.73 -9.61
CA GLU A 42 -5.91 -3.87 -10.71
C GLU A 42 -6.83 -3.98 -11.93
N ALA A 43 -7.32 -5.19 -12.26
CA ALA A 43 -8.21 -5.41 -13.39
C ALA A 43 -9.48 -4.55 -13.32
N VAL A 44 -10.00 -4.30 -12.13
CA VAL A 44 -11.23 -3.50 -11.91
C VAL A 44 -10.96 -2.02 -11.61
N SER A 45 -9.69 -1.61 -11.52
CA SER A 45 -9.30 -0.27 -11.08
C SER A 45 -8.43 0.51 -12.08
N ARG A 46 -8.25 0.04 -13.32
CA ARG A 46 -7.30 0.65 -14.28
C ARG A 46 -7.44 2.17 -14.45
N GLU A 47 -8.68 2.65 -14.52
CA GLU A 47 -9.01 4.08 -14.68
C GLU A 47 -9.42 4.76 -13.36
N ARG A 48 -9.35 4.03 -12.25
CA ARG A 48 -9.80 4.48 -10.94
C ARG A 48 -8.63 4.56 -9.98
N THR A 49 -8.83 5.26 -8.86
CA THR A 49 -7.87 5.18 -7.77
C THR A 49 -7.92 3.79 -7.13
N LEU A 50 -6.74 3.19 -6.91
CA LEU A 50 -6.58 1.95 -6.17
C LEU A 50 -5.80 2.22 -4.89
N VAL A 51 -6.36 1.81 -3.75
CA VAL A 51 -5.74 1.91 -2.43
C VAL A 51 -5.34 0.51 -1.98
N VAL A 52 -4.04 0.26 -1.85
CA VAL A 52 -3.47 -0.96 -1.29
C VAL A 52 -3.18 -0.74 0.19
N LEU A 53 -3.70 -1.62 1.04
CA LEU A 53 -3.46 -1.60 2.48
C LEU A 53 -2.62 -2.81 2.91
N MET A 54 -1.56 -2.58 3.66
CA MET A 54 -0.73 -3.64 4.25
C MET A 54 -0.02 -3.17 5.51
N GLN A 55 0.66 -4.08 6.22
CA GLN A 55 1.36 -3.73 7.46
C GLN A 55 2.77 -3.20 7.20
N ALA A 56 3.60 -3.94 6.46
CA ALA A 56 5.03 -3.66 6.28
C ALA A 56 5.34 -2.35 5.53
N ASP A 57 6.50 -1.76 5.84
CA ASP A 57 7.17 -0.80 4.94
C ASP A 57 8.11 -1.58 3.99
N PRO A 58 7.79 -1.67 2.68
CA PRO A 58 8.63 -2.42 1.74
C PRO A 58 9.90 -1.66 1.35
N PHE A 59 10.04 -0.38 1.73
CA PHE A 59 11.15 0.49 1.34
C PHE A 59 12.34 0.44 2.31
N VAL A 60 12.29 -0.42 3.33
CA VAL A 60 13.37 -0.62 4.33
C VAL A 60 14.62 -1.34 3.79
N GLY A 61 14.68 -1.62 2.48
CA GLY A 61 15.87 -2.17 1.83
C GLY A 61 16.13 -3.65 2.09
N MET A 62 15.09 -4.43 2.43
CA MET A 62 15.20 -5.87 2.62
C MET A 62 14.64 -6.65 1.42
N ASN A 63 15.35 -7.73 1.06
CA ASN A 63 15.09 -8.51 -0.15
C ASN A 63 13.75 -9.26 -0.18
N GLY A 64 13.12 -9.49 0.97
CA GLY A 64 11.79 -10.09 1.06
C GLY A 64 10.69 -9.24 0.43
N TYR A 65 10.98 -7.99 0.08
CA TYR A 65 10.04 -7.06 -0.54
C TYR A 65 10.32 -6.79 -2.02
N ASP A 66 11.44 -7.28 -2.59
CA ASP A 66 11.88 -6.88 -3.94
C ASP A 66 10.83 -7.17 -5.02
N THR A 67 10.20 -8.35 -4.98
CA THR A 67 9.16 -8.72 -5.95
C THR A 67 7.89 -7.90 -5.78
N LEU A 68 7.54 -7.54 -4.54
CA LEU A 68 6.42 -6.66 -4.25
C LEU A 68 6.68 -5.23 -4.75
N LEU A 69 7.87 -4.68 -4.49
CA LEU A 69 8.28 -3.36 -4.97
C LEU A 69 8.23 -3.29 -6.50
N GLU A 70 8.71 -4.33 -7.18
CA GLU A 70 8.65 -4.40 -8.64
C GLU A 70 7.20 -4.50 -9.15
N ARG A 71 6.35 -5.31 -8.50
CA ARG A 71 4.92 -5.39 -8.85
C ARG A 71 4.23 -4.04 -8.66
N LEU A 72 4.48 -3.34 -7.55
CA LEU A 72 3.92 -2.02 -7.25
C LEU A 72 4.44 -0.94 -8.21
N ARG A 73 5.71 -1.00 -8.61
CA ARG A 73 6.29 -0.09 -9.63
C ARG A 73 5.59 -0.28 -10.98
N LYS A 74 5.46 -1.53 -11.44
CA LYS A 74 4.76 -1.87 -12.69
C LYS A 74 3.29 -1.49 -12.64
N MET A 75 2.66 -1.71 -11.49
CA MET A 75 1.31 -1.26 -11.23
C MET A 75 1.28 0.26 -11.47
N GLY A 76 2.05 1.04 -10.71
CA GLY A 76 2.09 2.52 -10.77
C GLY A 76 2.38 3.08 -12.16
N ALA A 77 3.34 2.48 -12.86
CA ALA A 77 3.76 2.90 -14.18
C ALA A 77 2.70 2.58 -15.25
N GLY A 78 2.14 3.63 -15.86
CA GLY A 78 1.29 3.49 -17.05
C GLY A 78 -0.21 3.36 -16.78
N ARG A 79 -0.67 3.58 -15.55
CA ARG A 79 -2.10 3.74 -15.27
C ARG A 79 -2.56 5.19 -15.39
N THR A 80 -3.82 5.37 -15.79
CA THR A 80 -4.50 6.67 -15.79
C THR A 80 -5.00 7.04 -14.39
N GLY A 81 -5.42 6.04 -13.60
CA GLY A 81 -5.72 6.21 -12.17
C GLY A 81 -4.46 6.42 -11.32
N ARG A 82 -4.62 6.62 -10.00
CA ARG A 82 -3.50 6.66 -9.04
C ARG A 82 -3.46 5.41 -8.18
N VAL A 83 -2.27 4.98 -7.74
CA VAL A 83 -2.15 4.00 -6.66
C VAL A 83 -1.71 4.68 -5.37
N PHE A 84 -2.40 4.34 -4.29
CA PHE A 84 -2.01 4.67 -2.93
C PHE A 84 -1.59 3.40 -2.21
N LEU A 85 -0.44 3.44 -1.55
CA LEU A 85 -0.02 2.42 -0.60
C LEU A 85 -0.17 2.98 0.81
N VAL A 86 -1.09 2.41 1.59
CA VAL A 86 -1.30 2.75 3.00
C VAL A 86 -0.70 1.65 3.86
N HIS A 87 0.28 2.01 4.69
CA HIS A 87 0.96 1.05 5.57
C HIS A 87 1.42 1.68 6.89
N GLY A 88 2.00 0.85 7.77
CA GLY A 88 2.67 1.29 8.99
C GLY A 88 4.10 0.75 9.03
N ASP A 89 4.49 0.15 10.16
CA ASP A 89 5.75 -0.57 10.41
C ASP A 89 6.91 0.27 10.94
N THR A 90 7.22 1.44 10.37
CA THR A 90 8.39 2.23 10.84
C THR A 90 8.05 3.32 11.84
N HIS A 91 6.76 3.42 12.20
CA HIS A 91 6.25 4.31 13.26
C HIS A 91 6.46 5.81 12.98
N VAL A 92 6.62 6.19 11.72
CA VAL A 92 6.70 7.60 11.30
C VAL A 92 5.63 7.91 10.26
N TYR A 93 5.25 9.19 10.16
CA TYR A 93 4.38 9.64 9.08
C TYR A 93 5.18 9.94 7.81
N ARG A 94 4.71 9.40 6.69
CA ARG A 94 5.22 9.73 5.34
C ARG A 94 4.05 9.92 4.37
N ASN A 95 4.16 10.93 3.53
CA ASN A 95 3.23 11.22 2.43
C ASN A 95 4.03 11.70 1.24
N ASP A 96 4.51 10.76 0.42
CA ASP A 96 5.45 10.98 -0.66
C ASP A 96 5.20 10.04 -1.84
N GLU A 97 5.98 10.16 -2.90
CA GLU A 97 5.88 9.33 -4.10
C GLU A 97 7.19 8.57 -4.33
N PRO A 98 7.42 7.44 -3.63
CA PRO A 98 8.67 6.69 -3.70
C PRO A 98 8.82 5.89 -5.00
N LEU A 99 7.73 5.67 -5.74
CA LEU A 99 7.71 5.02 -7.05
C LEU A 99 6.80 5.82 -8.01
N PRO A 100 7.09 5.87 -9.32
CA PRO A 100 6.25 6.59 -10.28
C PRO A 100 4.79 6.15 -10.23
N GLY A 101 3.88 7.11 -10.02
CA GLY A 101 2.43 6.83 -10.00
C GLY A 101 1.92 6.12 -8.73
N LEU A 102 2.78 5.94 -7.72
CA LEU A 102 2.43 5.37 -6.41
C LEU A 102 2.70 6.37 -5.29
N ARG A 103 1.62 6.86 -4.68
CA ARG A 103 1.68 7.67 -3.47
C ARG A 103 1.74 6.76 -2.24
N ARG A 104 2.72 6.94 -1.38
CA ARG A 104 2.79 6.28 -0.08
C ARG A 104 2.12 7.15 0.98
N LEU A 105 1.36 6.50 1.86
CA LEU A 105 0.83 7.06 3.10
C LEU A 105 1.21 6.12 4.25
N GLU A 106 2.23 6.49 5.02
CA GLU A 106 2.58 5.76 6.24
C GLU A 106 1.90 6.40 7.43
N VAL A 107 1.22 5.58 8.24
CA VAL A 107 0.52 6.05 9.45
C VAL A 107 1.44 6.04 10.66
N TRP A 108 1.18 6.95 11.59
CA TRP A 108 1.81 6.94 12.92
C TRP A 108 1.63 5.60 13.63
N GLY A 109 2.62 5.26 14.45
CA GLY A 109 2.59 4.10 15.33
C GLY A 109 3.37 4.37 16.62
N SER A 110 3.20 3.50 17.60
CA SER A 110 3.85 3.61 18.93
C SER A 110 5.35 3.91 18.84
N PRO A 111 5.94 4.80 19.67
CA PRO A 111 5.31 5.49 20.80
C PRO A 111 4.47 6.71 20.40
N PHE A 112 4.48 7.13 19.14
CA PHE A 112 3.77 8.32 18.69
C PHE A 112 2.28 8.03 18.54
N VAL A 113 1.45 8.88 19.18
CA VAL A 113 -0.01 8.80 19.04
C VAL A 113 -0.46 9.90 18.10
N GLY A 114 -0.80 9.51 16.88
CA GLY A 114 -1.38 10.38 15.85
C GLY A 114 -2.39 9.62 15.01
N TRP A 115 -3.11 10.36 14.17
CA TRP A 115 -4.12 9.79 13.28
C TRP A 115 -3.91 10.26 11.84
N LEU A 116 -4.37 9.43 10.90
CA LEU A 116 -4.50 9.74 9.48
C LEU A 116 -5.98 9.70 9.11
N ARG A 117 -6.47 10.73 8.43
CA ARG A 117 -7.80 10.71 7.79
C ARG A 117 -7.61 10.76 6.28
N GLY A 118 -8.08 9.71 5.62
CA GLY A 118 -8.28 9.70 4.17
C GLY A 118 -9.66 10.22 3.81
N SER A 119 -9.76 11.03 2.76
CA SER A 119 -11.03 11.44 2.15
C SER A 119 -10.99 11.20 0.65
N ILE A 120 -12.11 10.75 0.09
CA ILE A 120 -12.28 10.65 -1.36
C ILE A 120 -12.78 12.00 -1.86
N THR A 121 -12.05 12.60 -2.79
CA THR A 121 -12.36 13.88 -3.43
C THR A 121 -12.57 13.69 -4.93
N ALA A 122 -13.06 14.72 -5.63
CA ALA A 122 -13.18 14.68 -7.08
C ALA A 122 -11.83 14.42 -7.79
N ASP A 123 -10.72 14.81 -7.15
CA ASP A 123 -9.35 14.66 -7.67
C ASP A 123 -8.65 13.37 -7.19
N GLY A 124 -9.34 12.50 -6.44
CA GLY A 124 -8.82 11.21 -5.98
C GLY A 124 -8.89 11.03 -4.46
N VAL A 125 -7.74 10.77 -3.82
CA VAL A 125 -7.64 10.58 -2.36
C VAL A 125 -6.80 11.69 -1.75
N ALA A 126 -7.37 12.40 -0.78
CA ALA A 126 -6.69 13.36 0.07
C ALA A 126 -6.38 12.71 1.43
N ALA A 127 -5.27 13.11 2.04
CA ALA A 127 -4.86 12.63 3.35
C ALA A 127 -4.44 13.81 4.23
N GLU A 128 -5.00 13.88 5.43
CA GLU A 128 -4.58 14.80 6.50
C GLU A 128 -4.20 14.01 7.75
N GLN A 129 -3.28 14.56 8.54
CA GLN A 129 -2.79 13.93 9.76
C GLN A 129 -2.85 14.92 10.92
N GLY A 130 -3.00 14.40 12.14
CA GLY A 130 -3.05 15.21 13.35
C GLY A 130 -2.70 14.40 14.61
N GLY A 131 -2.43 15.13 15.70
CA GLY A 131 -1.93 14.55 16.96
C GLY A 131 -0.45 14.18 16.86
N MET A 132 0.41 14.99 17.47
CA MET A 132 1.77 14.59 17.81
C MET A 132 1.95 14.90 19.30
N HIS A 133 1.90 13.86 20.13
CA HIS A 133 2.32 13.88 21.53
C HIS A 133 3.19 12.66 21.79
#